data_AF-A0A392TNK9-F1
#
_entry.id   AF-A0A392TNK9-F1
#
_cell.length_a   1.000
_cell.length_b   1.000
_cell.length_c   1.000
_cell.angle_alpha   90.00
_cell.angle_beta   90.00
_cell.angle_gamma   90.00
#
_symmetry.space_group_name_H-M   'P 1'
#
loop_
_entity.id
_entity.type
_entity.pdbx_description
1 polymer ?
#
loop_
_entity_poly.entity_id
_entity_poly.type
_entity_poly.pdbx_seq_one_letter_code
_entity_poly.pdbx_strand_id
1 'polypeptide(L)' 'MIIQAQMNDPDLQRRISNLEFSVATDGTILYNGRLCVPNE' A
#
# COMPACT_ATOMS: atom_id res chain seq x y z
N MET A 1 5.45 -11.91 2.15
CA MET A 1 4.06 -11.63 1.68
C MET A 1 3.93 -10.12 1.50
N ILE A 2 3.63 -9.64 0.29
CA ILE A 2 3.64 -8.20 -0.02
C ILE A 2 2.63 -7.39 0.80
N ILE A 3 1.45 -7.97 1.07
CA ILE A 3 0.40 -7.34 1.89
C ILE A 3 0.91 -7.06 3.31
N GLN A 4 1.57 -8.03 3.95
CA GLN A 4 2.15 -7.81 5.28
C GLN A 4 3.25 -6.75 5.24
N ALA A 5 4.11 -6.76 4.23
CA ALA A 5 5.17 -5.78 4.12
C ALA A 5 4.61 -4.35 3.90
N GLN A 6 3.55 -4.20 3.10
CA GLN A 6 2.82 -2.94 2.92
C GLN A 6 2.07 -2.48 4.18
N MET A 7 1.45 -3.42 4.91
CA MET A 7 0.75 -3.11 6.16
C MET A 7 1.71 -2.72 7.28
N ASN A 8 2.90 -3.29 7.28
CA ASN A 8 3.95 -2.98 8.25
C ASN A 8 4.79 -1.76 7.86
N ASP A 9 4.61 -1.20 6.66
CA ASP A 9 5.32 0.01 6.22
C ASP A 9 4.64 1.28 6.79
N PRO A 10 5.28 1.99 7.73
CA PRO A 10 4.66 3.13 8.40
C PRO A 10 4.52 4.36 7.49
N ASP A 11 5.30 4.50 6.42
CA ASP A 11 5.14 5.58 5.44
C ASP A 11 3.86 5.33 4.61
N LEU A 12 3.69 4.09 4.16
CA LEU A 12 2.55 3.66 3.38
C LEU A 12 1.26 3.71 4.20
N GLN A 13 1.31 3.30 5.47
CA GLN A 13 0.19 3.44 6.41
C GLN A 13 -0.17 4.90 6.72
N ARG A 14 0.76 5.84 6.64
CA ARG A 14 0.44 7.28 6.77
C ARG A 14 -0.19 7.85 5.50
N ARG A 15 0.12 7.25 4.34
CA ARG A 15 -0.27 7.76 3.02
C ARG A 15 -1.56 7.15 2.49
N ILE A 16 -2.00 6.00 3.02
CA ILE A 16 -3.26 5.33 2.67
C ILE A 16 -4.50 6.22 2.82
N SER A 17 -4.49 7.22 3.72
CA SER A 17 -5.58 8.20 3.86
C SER A 17 -5.64 9.23 2.73
N ASN A 18 -4.65 9.28 1.84
CA ASN A 18 -4.70 10.15 0.67
C ASN A 18 -5.53 9.50 -0.45
N LEU A 19 -6.29 10.32 -1.18
CA LEU A 19 -7.11 9.91 -2.32
C LEU A 19 -6.33 9.19 -3.44
N GLU A 20 -5.01 9.38 -3.50
CA GLU A 20 -4.14 8.72 -4.48
C GLU A 20 -3.87 7.24 -4.17
N PHE A 21 -4.13 6.82 -2.93
CA PHE A 21 -3.94 5.45 -2.47
C PHE A 21 -5.28 4.71 -2.42
N SER A 22 -5.25 3.42 -2.74
CA SER A 22 -6.43 2.56 -2.71
C SER A 22 -6.07 1.16 -2.31
N VAL A 23 -6.96 0.48 -1.58
CA VAL A 23 -6.79 -0.92 -1.21
C VAL A 23 -7.52 -1.78 -2.24
N ALA A 24 -6.78 -2.66 -2.91
CA ALA A 24 -7.35 -3.62 -3.83
C ALA A 24 -8.15 -4.71 -3.09
N THR A 25 -8.94 -5.48 -3.82
CA THR A 25 -9.78 -6.57 -3.26
C THR A 25 -8.96 -7.65 -2.54
N ASP A 26 -7.69 -7.82 -2.93
CA ASP A 26 -6.73 -8.75 -2.32
C ASP A 26 -6.03 -8.16 -1.06
N GLY A 27 -6.35 -6.92 -0.68
CA GLY A 27 -5.74 -6.24 0.46
C GLY A 27 -4.43 -5.52 0.16
N THR A 28 -3.96 -5.54 -1.09
CA THR A 28 -2.77 -4.80 -1.50
C THR A 28 -3.04 -3.31 -1.64
N ILE A 29 -2.09 -2.48 -1.20
CA ILE A 29 -2.14 -1.03 -1.37
C ILE A 29 -1.63 -0.68 -2.78
N LEU A 30 -2.43 0.12 -3.48
CA LEU A 30 -2.14 0.67 -4.80
C LEU A 30 -1.96 2.19 -4.69
N TYR A 31 -1.02 2.74 -5.45
CA TYR A 31 -0.85 4.17 -5.67
C TYR A 31 -1.16 4.48 -7.12
N ASN A 32 -2.20 5.27 -7.39
CA ASN A 32 -2.66 5.56 -8.77
C ASN A 32 -2.83 4.27 -9.62
N GLY A 33 -3.33 3.19 -9.01
CA GLY A 33 -3.52 1.89 -9.66
C GLY A 33 -2.26 1.04 -9.84
N ARG A 34 -1.09 1.50 -9.37
CA ARG A 34 0.16 0.73 -9.38
C ARG A 34 0.44 0.11 -8.01
N LEU A 35 0.96 -1.11 -7.99
CA LEU A 35 1.28 -1.81 -6.76
C LEU A 35 2.43 -1.13 -6.01
N CYS A 36 2.23 -0.80 -4.73
CA CYS A 36 3.28 -0.29 -3.86
C CYS A 36 4.20 -1.44 -3.44
N VAL A 37 5.40 -1.54 -4.00
CA VAL A 37 6.36 -2.56 -3.56
C VAL A 37 7.18 -1.96 -2.41
N PRO A 38 7.18 -2.56 -1.21
CA PRO A 38 8.07 -2.11 -0.14
C PRO A 38 9.52 -2.30 -0.60
N ASN A 39 10.35 -1.29 -0.37
CA ASN A 39 11.79 -1.41 -0.58
C ASN A 39 12.35 -2.32 0.52
N GLU A 40 13.09 -3.37 0.14
CA GLU A 40 13.73 -4.31 1.07
C GLU A 40 14.75 -3.64 2.00
#